data_AF-A0A645IR08-F1
#
_entry.id   AF-A0A645IR08-F1
#
_cell.length_a   1.000
_cell.length_b   1.000
_cell.length_c   1.000
_cell.angle_alpha   90.00
_cell.angle_beta   90.00
_cell.angle_gamma   90.00
#
_symmetry.space_group_name_H-M   'P 1'
#
loop_
_entity.id
_entity.type
_entity.pdbx_description
1 polymer ?
#
loop_
_entity_poly.entity_id
_entity_poly.type
_entity_poly.pdbx_seq_one_letter_code
_entity_poly.pdbx_strand_id
1 'polypeptide(L)' 'MIDKGLWRGVEAAWGIKPEGPPNDILENIGRRLGKLKAGGTVDMEAAGRVFIDSFATGKLGRMSLEKPQDPPLWESL' A
#
# COMPACT_ATOMS: atom_id res chain seq x y z
N MET A 1 9.97 11.23 -16.62
CA MET A 1 8.86 10.68 -15.80
C MET A 1 9.35 10.65 -14.37
N ILE A 2 8.77 11.45 -13.48
CA ILE A 2 9.24 11.52 -12.08
C ILE A 2 8.71 10.26 -11.37
N ASP A 3 9.53 9.51 -10.64
CA ASP A 3 9.11 8.39 -9.78
C ASP A 3 8.37 8.91 -8.53
N LYS A 4 7.16 8.43 -8.22
CA LYS A 4 6.34 8.93 -7.07
C LYS A 4 6.84 8.36 -5.74
N GLY A 5 7.66 7.30 -5.77
CA GLY A 5 8.26 6.72 -4.56
C GLY A 5 7.25 6.29 -3.51
N LEU A 6 5.98 6.03 -3.88
CA LEU A 6 4.86 5.78 -2.95
C LEU A 6 5.13 4.59 -2.04
N TRP A 7 5.88 3.62 -2.52
CA TRP A 7 6.21 2.39 -1.80
C TRP A 7 7.34 2.54 -0.76
N ARG A 8 8.10 3.63 -0.79
CA ARG A 8 9.17 3.87 0.21
C ARG A 8 8.62 3.86 1.63
N GLY A 9 7.40 4.38 1.82
CA GLY A 9 6.72 4.37 3.10
C GLY A 9 6.36 2.97 3.59
N VAL A 10 5.88 2.13 2.68
CA VAL A 10 5.52 0.73 2.95
C VAL A 10 6.76 -0.10 3.27
N GLU A 11 7.83 0.07 2.50
CA GLU A 11 9.10 -0.62 2.73
C GLU A 11 9.72 -0.18 4.05
N ALA A 12 9.74 1.12 4.37
CA ALA A 12 10.25 1.62 5.63
C ALA A 12 9.41 1.15 6.84
N ALA A 13 8.08 1.15 6.72
CA ALA A 13 7.19 0.79 7.83
C ALA A 13 7.12 -0.72 8.08
N TRP A 14 7.10 -1.54 7.02
CA TRP A 14 6.80 -2.97 7.11
C TRP A 14 7.83 -3.88 6.47
N GLY A 15 8.81 -3.35 5.74
CA GLY A 15 9.83 -4.13 5.04
C GLY A 15 9.29 -4.86 3.81
N ILE A 16 8.14 -4.42 3.27
CA ILE A 16 7.51 -5.05 2.10
C ILE A 16 7.80 -4.22 0.86
N LYS A 17 8.36 -4.87 -0.16
CA LYS A 17 8.58 -4.30 -1.49
C LYS A 17 7.37 -4.58 -2.39
N PRO A 18 7.07 -3.70 -3.37
CA PRO A 18 5.96 -3.89 -4.30
C PRO A 18 6.32 -4.86 -5.43
N GLU A 19 6.68 -6.08 -5.06
CA GLU A 19 7.09 -7.13 -6.00
C GLU A 19 5.92 -8.07 -6.26
N GLY A 20 5.53 -8.21 -7.53
CA GLY A 20 4.45 -9.10 -7.98
C GLY A 20 3.07 -8.46 -8.09
N PRO A 21 2.03 -9.29 -8.28
CA PRO A 21 0.64 -8.86 -8.34
C PRO A 21 0.16 -8.11 -7.08
N PRO A 22 -0.76 -7.14 -7.19
CA PRO A 22 -1.25 -6.38 -6.03
C PRO A 22 -1.84 -7.21 -4.89
N ASN A 23 -2.50 -8.33 -5.21
CA ASN A 23 -3.03 -9.27 -4.23
C ASN A 23 -1.91 -9.93 -3.41
N ASP A 24 -0.78 -10.28 -4.04
CA ASP A 24 0.35 -10.92 -3.37
C ASP A 24 1.06 -9.92 -2.45
N ILE A 25 1.19 -8.66 -2.88
CA ILE A 25 1.72 -7.57 -2.05
C ILE A 25 0.86 -7.38 -0.80
N LEU A 26 -0.47 -7.34 -0.97
CA LEU A 26 -1.39 -7.18 0.15
C LEU A 26 -1.39 -8.41 1.08
N GLU A 27 -1.25 -9.61 0.52
CA GLU A 27 -1.10 -10.84 1.30
C GLU A 27 0.17 -10.80 2.16
N ASN A 28 1.30 -10.35 1.59
CA ASN A 28 2.57 -10.18 2.31
C ASN A 28 2.45 -9.15 3.44
N ILE A 29 1.75 -8.04 3.20
CA ILE A 29 1.43 -7.05 4.26
C ILE A 29 0.58 -7.72 5.36
N GLY A 30 -0.45 -8.48 4.98
CA GLY A 30 -1.30 -9.21 5.91
C GLY A 30 -0.53 -10.20 6.78
N ARG A 31 0.35 -11.03 6.18
CA ARG A 31 1.24 -11.95 6.92
C ARG A 31 2.15 -11.19 7.87
N ARG A 32 2.80 -10.12 7.39
CA ARG A 32 3.73 -9.30 8.17
C ARG A 32 3.08 -8.65 9.39
N LEU A 33 1.79 -8.31 9.29
CA LEU A 33 0.99 -7.67 10.33
C LEU A 33 0.14 -8.65 11.15
N GLY A 34 0.28 -9.96 10.91
CA GLY A 34 -0.47 -11.00 11.62
C GLY A 34 -1.98 -10.97 11.37
N LYS A 35 -2.42 -10.47 10.21
CA LYS A 35 -3.83 -10.47 9.80
C LYS A 35 -4.19 -11.83 9.25
N LEU A 36 -4.41 -12.79 10.15
CA LEU A 36 -4.68 -14.18 9.82
C LEU A 36 -6.06 -14.60 10.33
N LYS A 37 -6.74 -15.45 9.56
CA LYS A 37 -7.93 -16.20 9.97
C LYS A 37 -7.51 -17.51 10.65
N ALA A 38 -8.48 -18.19 11.25
CA ALA A 38 -8.28 -19.57 11.70
C ALA A 38 -7.79 -20.44 10.53
N GLY A 39 -6.75 -21.25 10.78
CA GLY A 39 -6.08 -22.05 9.74
C GLY A 39 -4.89 -21.35 9.06
N GLY A 40 -4.54 -20.12 9.44
CA GLY A 40 -3.30 -19.46 8.99
C GLY A 40 -3.38 -18.76 7.63
N THR A 41 -4.55 -18.75 6.99
CA THR A 41 -4.81 -17.96 5.78
C THR A 41 -4.89 -16.48 6.12
N VAL A 42 -4.37 -15.62 5.25
CA VAL A 42 -4.43 -14.17 5.45
C VAL A 42 -5.87 -13.66 5.35
N ASP A 43 -6.22 -12.79 6.30
CA ASP A 43 -7.42 -11.98 6.22
C ASP A 43 -7.16 -10.76 5.33
N MET A 44 -7.49 -10.89 4.05
CA MET A 44 -7.28 -9.84 3.05
C MET A 44 -8.08 -8.56 3.33
N GLU A 45 -9.25 -8.67 3.95
CA GLU A 45 -10.07 -7.50 4.29
C GLU A 45 -9.44 -6.73 5.45
N ALA A 46 -9.01 -7.43 6.49
CA ALA A 46 -8.30 -6.80 7.62
C ALA A 46 -6.94 -6.22 7.19
N ALA A 47 -6.22 -6.89 6.28
CA ALA A 47 -4.98 -6.38 5.71
C ALA A 47 -5.24 -5.10 4.89
N GLY A 48 -6.26 -5.12 4.01
CA GLY A 48 -6.66 -3.98 3.20
C GLY A 48 -7.08 -2.78 4.05
N ARG A 49 -7.89 -3.00 5.08
CA ARG A 49 -8.29 -1.94 6.03
C ARG A 49 -7.08 -1.28 6.68
N VAL A 50 -6.17 -2.07 7.26
CA VAL A 50 -4.97 -1.51 7.91
C VAL A 50 -4.05 -0.81 6.91
N PHE A 51 -3.97 -1.30 5.66
CA PHE A 51 -3.21 -0.63 4.61
C PHE A 51 -3.74 0.78 4.33
N ILE A 52 -5.04 0.90 4.06
CA ILE A 52 -5.69 2.18 3.77
C ILE A 52 -5.66 3.11 4.99
N ASP A 53 -5.92 2.60 6.20
CA ASP A 53 -5.86 3.39 7.43
C ASP A 53 -4.45 3.93 7.67
N SER A 54 -3.42 3.13 7.41
CA SER A 54 -2.02 3.54 7.58
C SER A 54 -1.61 4.59 6.54
N PHE A 55 -2.16 4.52 5.33
CA PHE A 55 -2.02 5.55 4.32
C PHE A 55 -2.72 6.86 4.76
N ALA A 56 -4.00 6.79 5.10
CA ALA A 56 -4.83 7.96 5.43
C ALA A 56 -4.36 8.70 6.69
N THR A 57 -3.82 7.98 7.67
CA THR A 57 -3.29 8.57 8.91
C THR A 57 -1.84 9.06 8.79
N GLY A 58 -1.19 8.88 7.63
CA GLY A 58 0.20 9.29 7.41
C GLY A 58 1.23 8.38 8.09
N LYS A 59 0.84 7.21 8.60
CA LYS A 59 1.74 6.23 9.24
C LYS A 59 2.82 5.71 8.30
N LEU A 60 2.53 5.68 7.00
CA LEU A 60 3.50 5.33 5.96
C LEU A 60 4.43 6.50 5.58
N GLY A 61 4.36 7.63 6.28
CA GLY A 61 5.18 8.82 6.02
C GLY A 61 4.55 9.80 5.03
N ARG A 62 5.31 10.85 4.69
CA ARG A 62 4.85 11.91 3.78
C ARG A 62 4.78 11.39 2.35
N MET A 63 3.59 11.41 1.76
CA MET A 63 3.36 10.98 0.38
C MET A 63 2.31 11.85 -0.29
N SER A 64 2.40 11.93 -1.62
CA SER A 64 1.42 12.61 -2.47
C SER A 64 1.06 11.68 -3.62
N LEU A 65 -0.24 11.45 -3.82
CA LEU A 65 -0.74 10.70 -4.97
C LEU A 65 -0.67 11.53 -6.26
N GLU A 66 -0.53 12.85 -6.14
CA GLU A 66 -0.38 13.79 -7.24
C GLU A 66 1.04 14.32 -7.33
N LYS A 67 1.42 14.79 -8.51
CA LYS A 67 2.64 15.56 -8.73
C LYS A 67 2.34 16.88 -9.43
N PRO A 68 3.21 17.88 -9.22
CA PRO A 68 3.21 19.05 -10.09
C PRO A 68 3.29 18.59 -11.54
N GLN A 69 2.47 19.19 -12.40
CA GLN A 69 2.38 18.90 -13.84
C GLN A 69 1.70 17.57 -14.20
N ASP A 70 1.15 16.81 -13.25
CA ASP A 70 0.22 15.73 -13.61
C ASP A 70 -1.02 16.37 -14.26
N PRO A 71 -1.45 15.92 -15.46
CA PRO A 71 -2.69 16.40 -16.05
C PRO A 71 -3.87 15.97 -15.16
N PRO A 72 -4.99 16.71 -15.18
CA PRO A 72 -6.19 16.31 -14.47
C PRO A 72 -6.65 14.92 -14.94
N LEU A 73 -6.98 14.03 -13.99
CA LEU A 73 -7.33 12.64 -14.29
C LEU A 73 -8.48 12.51 -15.29
N TRP A 74 -9.45 13.43 -15.25
CA TRP A 74 -10.61 13.44 -16.13
C TRP A 74 -10.32 13.83 -17.59
N GLU A 75 -9.12 14.32 -17.91
CA GLU A 75 -8.71 14.53 -19.31
C GLU A 75 -8.32 13.21 -20.00
N SER A 76 -8.18 12.13 -19.23
CA SER A 76 -7.75 10.80 -19.70
C SER A 76 -8.80 9.70 -19.57
N LEU A 77 -10.02 10.06 -19.14
CA LEU A 77 -11.19 9.18 -19.02
C LEU A 77 -12.13 9.40 -20.22
#